data_AF-A0A529NZF1-F1
#
_entry.id   AF-A0A529NZF1-F1
#
_cell.length_a   1.000
_cell.length_b   1.000
_cell.length_c   1.000
_cell.angle_alpha   90.00
_cell.angle_beta   90.00
_cell.angle_gamma   90.00
#
_symmetry.space_group_name_H-M   'P 1'
#
loop_
_entity.id
_entity.type
_entity.pdbx_description
1 polymer ?
#
loop_
_entity_poly.entity_id
_entity_poly.type
_entity_poly.pdbx_seq_one_letter_code
_entity_poly.pdbx_strand_id
1 'polypeptide(L)'
;AELLGDQPEASALRFSDHFHEPGKIMLQHVCRMGLEGVVSKRADAPYRSGRGLTWVKSKCTLRQEFVIGGYLPSEKTGRGLRSLLVGYHERGKLHYAGRVGTGFSGKMATDLKKKLDGLTARTSPFSAAVPKGKGLVWVKPQLVGEVEFRSWTADRIIRHASFQGLREDKPAEEVVQEKPKRASGKGESDAGGGTATPKAASAGVARTSVKLSHPDKLLWPDEKVSKLDLLDHYALVWPRMEQFVVNRPLSLVRAPDGIGGQRFFQKHASPGMSDKIARMKDPTDGEEILFIKDFDGLAALVQYGVVEVHIWGSTVDELEK
;
A
#
# COMPACT_ATOMS: atom_id res chain seq x y z
N ALA A 1 21.75 -12.19 21.56
CA ALA A 1 21.44 -13.56 21.09
C ALA A 1 21.39 -14.58 22.23
N GLU A 2 22.21 -14.44 23.29
CA GLU A 2 22.24 -15.36 24.45
C GLU A 2 20.86 -15.72 25.05
N LEU A 3 19.95 -14.74 25.15
CA LEU A 3 18.63 -14.96 25.78
C LEU A 3 17.73 -15.94 25.03
N LEU A 4 17.93 -16.09 23.72
CA LEU A 4 17.09 -16.96 22.87
C LEU A 4 17.82 -18.26 22.46
N GLY A 5 19.13 -18.36 22.69
CA GLY A 5 19.94 -19.49 22.23
C GLY A 5 19.90 -19.69 20.71
N ASP A 6 20.38 -20.85 20.26
CA ASP A 6 20.25 -21.26 18.86
C ASP A 6 18.83 -21.71 18.57
N GLN A 7 18.15 -20.97 17.70
CA GLN A 7 16.78 -21.29 17.28
C GLN A 7 16.83 -22.02 15.93
N PRO A 8 16.13 -23.17 15.78
CA PRO A 8 16.01 -23.83 14.50
C PRO A 8 15.30 -22.92 13.48
N GLU A 9 15.60 -23.09 12.20
CA GLU A 9 15.09 -22.23 11.12
C GLU A 9 13.54 -22.21 11.03
N ALA A 10 12.90 -23.28 11.51
CA ALA A 10 11.45 -23.45 11.61
C ALA A 10 10.84 -22.96 12.94
N SER A 11 11.60 -22.29 13.81
CA SER A 11 11.08 -21.80 15.08
C SER A 11 9.97 -20.77 14.88
N ALA A 12 8.90 -20.89 15.68
CA ALA A 12 7.81 -19.92 15.73
C ALA A 12 8.29 -18.54 16.23
N LEU A 13 9.40 -18.52 16.97
CA LEU A 13 10.04 -17.30 17.44
C LEU A 13 11.28 -17.01 16.60
N ARG A 14 11.28 -15.88 15.90
CA ARG A 14 12.43 -15.41 15.12
C ARG A 14 13.01 -14.15 15.72
N PHE A 15 14.31 -14.15 15.97
CA PHE A 15 15.04 -12.96 16.37
C PHE A 15 15.21 -12.04 15.14
N SER A 16 14.75 -10.80 15.26
CA SER A 16 15.09 -9.76 14.29
C SER A 16 16.53 -9.34 14.55
N ASP A 17 17.44 -9.81 13.70
CA ASP A 17 18.85 -9.45 13.85
C ASP A 17 19.09 -7.95 13.65
N HIS A 18 20.28 -7.51 14.01
CA HIS A 18 20.70 -6.12 13.99
C HIS A 18 22.12 -6.00 13.49
N PHE A 19 22.45 -4.82 13.01
CA PHE A 19 23.78 -4.50 12.50
C PHE A 19 24.37 -3.38 13.34
N HIS A 20 25.68 -3.46 13.62
CA HIS A 20 26.45 -2.41 14.29
C HIS A 20 27.09 -1.43 13.29
N GLU A 21 26.50 -1.31 12.10
CA GLU A 21 27.02 -0.49 11.01
C GLU A 21 26.50 0.96 11.07
N PRO A 22 27.22 1.93 10.48
CA PRO A 22 26.76 3.31 10.42
C PRO A 22 25.36 3.42 9.79
N GLY A 23 24.43 4.04 10.51
CA GLY A 23 23.01 4.07 10.12
C GLY A 23 22.74 4.65 8.73
N LYS A 24 23.57 5.58 8.24
CA LYS A 24 23.48 6.13 6.87
C LYS A 24 23.75 5.06 5.80
N ILE A 25 24.76 4.23 6.01
CA ILE A 25 25.13 3.14 5.11
C ILE A 25 23.99 2.11 5.12
N MET A 26 23.55 1.69 6.30
CA MET A 26 22.44 0.76 6.44
C MET A 26 21.17 1.25 5.75
N LEU A 27 20.81 2.53 5.94
CA LEU A 27 19.65 3.12 5.28
C LEU A 27 19.79 3.03 3.75
N GLN A 28 20.94 3.40 3.17
CA GLN A 28 21.15 3.32 1.73
C GLN A 28 20.96 1.90 1.18
N HIS A 29 21.49 0.88 1.88
CA HIS A 29 21.35 -0.52 1.45
C HIS A 29 19.92 -1.02 1.59
N VAL A 30 19.28 -0.76 2.72
CA VAL A 30 17.88 -1.13 2.98
C VAL A 30 16.95 -0.49 1.95
N CYS A 31 17.21 0.75 1.55
CA CYS A 31 16.44 1.42 0.49
C CYS A 31 16.68 0.78 -0.88
N ARG A 32 17.91 0.37 -1.20
CA ARG A 32 18.20 -0.37 -2.45
C ARG A 32 17.53 -1.75 -2.48
N MET A 33 17.34 -2.37 -1.32
CA MET A 33 16.62 -3.65 -1.18
C MET A 33 15.09 -3.50 -1.21
N GLY A 34 14.56 -2.27 -1.32
CA GLY A 34 13.11 -2.02 -1.35
C GLY A 34 12.42 -2.15 0.01
N LEU A 35 13.18 -2.17 1.10
CA LEU A 35 12.64 -2.21 2.47
C LEU A 35 12.21 -0.80 2.93
N GLU A 36 11.35 -0.72 3.96
CA GLU A 36 10.76 0.55 4.40
C GLU A 36 11.77 1.56 4.98
N GLY A 37 12.86 1.08 5.57
CA GLY A 37 13.85 1.91 6.28
C GLY A 37 14.47 1.18 7.47
N VAL A 38 15.20 1.93 8.30
CA VAL A 38 15.91 1.42 9.48
C VAL A 38 15.35 1.99 10.77
N VAL A 39 15.43 1.22 11.84
CA VAL A 39 15.17 1.68 13.22
C VAL A 39 16.47 1.59 14.00
N SER A 40 17.08 2.73 14.29
CA SER A 40 18.30 2.82 15.08
C SER A 40 17.95 2.91 16.56
N LYS A 41 18.45 1.98 17.37
CA LYS A 41 18.21 1.92 18.81
C LYS A 41 19.53 2.13 19.55
N ARG A 42 19.55 3.01 20.55
CA ARG A 42 20.70 3.12 21.46
C ARG A 42 20.84 1.83 22.28
N ALA A 43 21.97 1.14 22.11
CA ALA A 43 22.24 -0.14 22.77
C ALA A 43 22.35 -0.02 24.30
N ASP A 44 22.77 1.14 24.79
CA ASP A 44 22.97 1.44 26.20
C ASP A 44 21.73 2.04 26.89
N ALA A 45 20.65 2.27 26.13
CA ALA A 45 19.46 2.93 26.65
C ALA A 45 18.43 1.90 27.16
N PRO A 46 17.89 2.07 28.39
CA PRO A 46 16.80 1.24 28.87
C PRO A 46 15.53 1.50 28.06
N TYR A 47 14.63 0.51 28.03
CA TYR A 47 13.31 0.68 27.45
C TYR A 47 12.50 1.73 28.24
N ARG A 48 11.89 2.68 27.53
CA ARG A 48 10.97 3.68 28.10
C ARG A 48 9.74 3.78 27.21
N SER A 49 8.56 3.68 27.81
CA SER A 49 7.30 3.88 27.11
C SER A 49 7.11 5.36 26.71
N GLY A 50 6.39 5.61 25.62
CA GLY A 50 6.10 6.96 25.12
C GLY A 50 7.11 7.47 24.08
N ARG A 51 7.08 8.79 23.80
CA ARG A 51 7.94 9.42 22.81
C ARG A 51 9.33 9.66 23.39
N GLY A 52 10.37 9.14 22.73
CA GLY A 52 11.76 9.33 23.12
C GLY A 52 12.70 9.49 21.91
N LEU A 53 13.96 9.77 22.20
CA LEU A 53 15.03 9.95 21.19
C LEU A 53 15.96 8.74 21.09
N THR A 54 15.77 7.72 21.93
CA THR A 54 16.63 6.53 21.99
C THR A 54 16.37 5.56 20.84
N TRP A 55 15.21 5.68 20.18
CA TRP A 55 14.82 4.93 18.99
C TRP A 55 14.52 5.94 17.88
N VAL A 56 15.26 5.87 16.78
CA VAL A 56 15.10 6.76 15.63
C VAL A 56 14.72 5.92 14.42
N LYS A 57 13.56 6.22 13.83
CA LYS A 57 13.15 5.61 12.56
C LYS A 57 13.58 6.50 11.40
N SER A 58 14.41 5.96 10.52
CA SER A 58 14.80 6.59 9.26
C SER A 58 14.17 5.81 8.12
N LYS A 59 13.31 6.46 7.33
CA LYS A 59 12.56 5.80 6.25
C LYS A 59 13.28 5.95 4.92
N CYS A 60 13.12 4.95 4.08
CA CYS A 60 13.41 5.04 2.66
C CYS A 60 12.32 5.85 2.01
N THR A 61 12.60 7.12 1.76
CA THR A 61 11.69 8.00 1.06
C THR A 61 12.30 8.39 -0.27
N LEU A 62 11.47 8.35 -1.29
CA LEU A 62 11.81 8.86 -2.61
C LEU A 62 11.52 10.36 -2.56
N ARG A 63 12.48 11.15 -3.00
CA ARG A 63 12.30 12.59 -3.14
C ARG A 63 12.47 12.90 -4.61
N GLN A 64 11.50 13.57 -5.20
CA GLN A 64 11.54 13.96 -6.59
C GLN A 64 10.89 15.34 -6.73
N GLU A 65 11.33 16.08 -7.74
CA GLU A 65 10.61 17.27 -8.16
C GLU A 65 9.37 16.93 -8.99
N PHE A 66 8.35 17.75 -8.82
CA PHE A 66 7.12 17.72 -9.59
C PHE A 66 6.67 19.13 -9.96
N VAL A 67 6.04 19.27 -11.11
CA VAL A 67 5.41 20.52 -11.55
C VAL A 67 4.03 20.63 -10.93
N ILE A 68 3.71 21.80 -10.39
CA ILE A 68 2.39 22.11 -9.81
C ILE A 68 1.46 22.55 -10.95
N GLY A 69 0.38 21.79 -11.16
CA GLY A 69 -0.62 22.09 -12.20
C GLY A 69 -1.98 22.53 -11.65
N GLY A 70 -2.19 22.45 -10.34
CA GLY A 70 -3.40 22.95 -9.69
C GLY A 70 -3.35 22.84 -8.18
N TYR A 71 -4.36 23.39 -7.51
CA TYR A 71 -4.48 23.28 -6.06
C TYR A 71 -5.94 23.29 -5.59
N LEU A 72 -6.16 22.77 -4.40
CA LEU A 72 -7.42 22.91 -3.66
C LEU A 72 -7.21 23.89 -2.50
N PRO A 73 -8.01 24.96 -2.39
CA PRO A 73 -8.00 25.83 -1.23
C PRO A 73 -8.53 25.08 0.00
N SER A 74 -8.15 25.57 1.18
CA SER A 74 -8.71 25.09 2.44
C SER A 74 -9.65 26.15 3.01
N GLU A 75 -10.82 25.72 3.47
CA GLU A 75 -11.82 26.57 4.14
C GLU A 75 -11.54 26.71 5.64
N LYS A 76 -10.55 25.98 6.18
CA LYS A 76 -10.18 26.06 7.60
C LYS A 76 -9.34 27.30 7.88
N THR A 77 -9.74 28.05 8.90
CA THR A 77 -9.03 29.23 9.40
C THR A 77 -7.55 28.91 9.68
N GLY A 78 -6.63 29.69 9.10
CA GLY A 78 -5.18 29.49 9.25
C GLY A 78 -4.55 28.44 8.33
N ARG A 79 -5.31 27.76 7.45
CA ARG A 79 -4.77 26.94 6.35
C ARG A 79 -5.30 27.45 5.02
N GLY A 80 -4.47 28.18 4.28
CA GLY A 80 -4.84 28.68 2.94
C GLY A 80 -4.87 27.60 1.84
N LEU A 81 -4.23 26.45 2.07
CA LEU A 81 -4.04 25.40 1.07
C LEU A 81 -4.42 24.04 1.66
N ARG A 82 -5.29 23.29 0.96
CA ARG A 82 -5.65 21.91 1.32
C ARG A 82 -4.71 20.90 0.68
N SER A 83 -4.43 21.06 -0.61
CA SER A 83 -3.54 20.15 -1.34
C SER A 83 -3.14 20.71 -2.70
N LEU A 84 -2.00 20.23 -3.22
CA LEU A 84 -1.54 20.48 -4.58
C LEU A 84 -1.86 19.29 -5.50
N LEU A 85 -2.07 19.59 -6.78
CA LEU A 85 -2.05 18.60 -7.86
C LEU A 85 -0.71 18.74 -8.58
N VAL A 86 0.02 17.63 -8.62
CA VAL A 86 1.40 17.61 -9.12
C VAL A 86 1.53 16.67 -10.31
N GLY A 87 2.52 16.93 -11.16
CA GLY A 87 2.80 16.14 -12.35
C GLY A 87 4.26 16.19 -12.76
N TYR A 88 4.60 15.47 -13.81
CA TYR A 88 5.93 15.48 -14.43
C TYR A 88 5.78 15.53 -15.95
N HIS A 89 6.78 16.08 -16.63
CA HIS A 89 6.84 16.07 -18.08
C HIS A 89 7.34 14.72 -18.60
N GLU A 90 6.66 14.17 -19.59
CA GLU A 90 7.13 13.07 -20.41
C GLU A 90 6.73 13.34 -21.85
N ARG A 91 7.71 13.28 -22.78
CA ARG A 91 7.49 13.55 -24.21
C ARG A 91 6.77 14.88 -24.48
N GLY A 92 7.14 15.94 -23.74
CA GLY A 92 6.58 17.29 -23.87
C GLY A 92 5.18 17.47 -23.29
N LYS A 93 4.58 16.45 -22.66
CA LYS A 93 3.25 16.51 -22.04
C LYS A 93 3.37 16.43 -20.52
N LEU A 94 2.53 17.19 -19.81
CA LEU A 94 2.48 17.15 -18.35
C LEU A 94 1.52 16.05 -17.88
N HIS A 95 2.07 14.98 -17.33
CA HIS A 95 1.33 13.84 -16.79
C HIS A 95 1.00 14.07 -15.31
N TYR A 96 -0.24 13.75 -14.93
CA TYR A 96 -0.66 13.82 -13.53
C TYR A 96 0.02 12.73 -12.71
N ALA A 97 0.59 13.12 -11.56
CA ALA A 97 1.33 12.24 -10.68
C ALA A 97 0.67 12.05 -9.32
N GLY A 98 -0.42 12.77 -9.01
CA GLY A 98 -1.15 12.62 -7.76
C GLY A 98 -1.42 13.93 -7.03
N ARG A 99 -1.94 13.79 -5.81
CA ARG A 99 -2.31 14.91 -4.94
C ARG A 99 -1.43 14.91 -3.69
N VAL A 100 -0.91 16.08 -3.32
CA VAL A 100 -0.05 16.27 -2.15
C VAL A 100 -0.79 17.13 -1.12
N GLY A 101 -1.19 16.54 0.00
CA GLY A 101 -2.03 17.20 1.02
C GLY A 101 -1.33 17.48 2.35
N THR A 102 -0.06 17.12 2.48
CA THR A 102 0.72 17.25 3.73
C THR A 102 2.08 17.90 3.47
N GLY A 103 2.76 18.33 4.53
CA GLY A 103 4.07 18.99 4.44
C GLY A 103 4.03 20.52 4.49
N PHE A 104 2.84 21.14 4.50
CA PHE A 104 2.70 22.60 4.55
C PHE A 104 2.75 23.16 5.98
N SER A 105 3.73 24.03 6.26
CA SER A 105 3.64 24.94 7.42
C SER A 105 2.64 26.07 7.14
N GLY A 106 2.08 26.71 8.17
CA GLY A 106 1.08 27.78 8.00
C GLY A 106 1.59 28.93 7.13
N LYS A 107 2.83 29.40 7.36
CA LYS A 107 3.49 30.42 6.55
C LYS A 107 3.70 29.95 5.11
N MET A 108 4.24 28.74 4.93
CA MET A 108 4.50 28.17 3.60
C MET A 108 3.22 27.99 2.78
N ALA A 109 2.13 27.53 3.39
CA ALA A 109 0.85 27.39 2.71
C ALA A 109 0.33 28.73 2.18
N THR A 110 0.45 29.79 2.98
CA THR A 110 0.02 31.15 2.61
C THR A 110 0.88 31.74 1.49
N ASP A 111 2.21 31.65 1.61
CA ASP A 111 3.14 32.16 0.60
C ASP A 111 2.99 31.42 -0.73
N LEU A 112 2.84 30.08 -0.67
CA LEU A 112 2.63 29.25 -1.84
C LEU A 112 1.29 29.55 -2.52
N LYS A 113 0.22 29.72 -1.74
CA LYS A 113 -1.09 30.10 -2.28
C LYS A 113 -1.00 31.44 -3.02
N LYS A 114 -0.34 32.45 -2.43
CA LYS A 114 -0.17 33.77 -3.07
C LYS A 114 0.53 33.67 -4.43
N LYS A 115 1.59 32.85 -4.54
CA LYS A 115 2.28 32.59 -5.82
C LYS A 115 1.36 31.88 -6.82
N LEU A 116 0.61 30.86 -6.36
CA LEU A 116 -0.31 30.09 -7.21
C LEU A 116 -1.51 30.90 -7.71
N ASP A 117 -2.04 31.81 -6.89
CA ASP A 117 -3.14 32.71 -7.26
C ASP A 117 -2.75 33.58 -8.47
N GLY A 118 -1.50 34.05 -8.53
CA GLY A 118 -0.96 34.81 -9.66
C GLY A 118 -0.77 33.99 -10.95
N LEU A 119 -0.84 32.66 -10.86
CA LEU A 119 -0.63 31.74 -11.97
C LEU A 119 -1.91 31.01 -12.40
N THR A 120 -3.07 31.48 -11.94
CA THR A 120 -4.35 30.84 -12.22
C THR A 120 -4.60 30.65 -13.73
N ALA A 121 -5.07 29.46 -14.10
CA ALA A 121 -5.38 29.08 -15.47
C ALA A 121 -6.87 28.71 -15.60
N ARG A 122 -7.44 28.86 -16.80
CA ARG A 122 -8.84 28.49 -17.08
C ARG A 122 -9.00 26.99 -17.36
N THR A 123 -7.96 26.35 -17.87
CA THR A 123 -7.96 24.94 -18.29
C THR A 123 -6.91 24.14 -17.53
N SER A 124 -7.13 22.83 -17.43
CA SER A 124 -6.17 21.91 -16.83
C SER A 124 -4.89 21.88 -17.67
N PRO A 125 -3.69 21.97 -17.05
CA PRO A 125 -2.42 21.81 -17.75
C PRO A 125 -2.04 20.33 -17.97
N PHE A 126 -2.75 19.39 -17.34
CA PHE A 126 -2.47 17.96 -17.46
C PHE A 126 -2.99 17.39 -18.77
N SER A 127 -2.23 16.47 -19.37
CA SER A 127 -2.55 15.85 -20.66
C SER A 127 -3.66 14.79 -20.61
N ALA A 128 -4.03 14.35 -19.40
CA ALA A 128 -5.10 13.38 -19.16
C ALA A 128 -6.10 13.95 -18.16
N ALA A 129 -7.30 13.34 -18.11
CA ALA A 129 -8.30 13.68 -17.11
C ALA A 129 -7.76 13.38 -15.70
N VAL A 130 -7.98 14.32 -14.79
CA VAL A 130 -7.58 14.18 -13.38
C VAL A 130 -8.82 14.13 -12.48
N PRO A 131 -8.74 13.51 -11.29
CA PRO A 131 -9.87 13.41 -10.37
C PRO A 131 -10.47 14.79 -10.04
N LYS A 132 -11.77 14.95 -10.32
CA LYS A 132 -12.50 16.18 -10.03
C LYS A 132 -12.56 16.44 -8.52
N GLY A 133 -12.55 17.70 -8.14
CA GLY A 133 -12.74 18.13 -6.75
C GLY A 133 -13.49 19.46 -6.70
N LYS A 134 -14.43 19.60 -5.76
CA LYS A 134 -15.09 20.90 -5.52
C LYS A 134 -14.04 21.95 -5.17
N GLY A 135 -14.10 23.11 -5.83
CA GLY A 135 -13.19 24.23 -5.59
C GLY A 135 -11.77 24.06 -6.16
N LEU A 136 -11.56 23.15 -7.11
CA LEU A 136 -10.26 22.96 -7.75
C LEU A 136 -9.87 24.18 -8.61
N VAL A 137 -8.66 24.70 -8.39
CA VAL A 137 -8.09 25.83 -9.14
C VAL A 137 -6.91 25.33 -9.98
N TRP A 138 -6.96 25.57 -11.29
CA TRP A 138 -5.85 25.27 -12.20
C TRP A 138 -4.80 26.37 -12.17
N VAL A 139 -3.54 26.00 -12.36
CA VAL A 139 -2.45 26.96 -12.50
C VAL A 139 -1.61 26.65 -13.73
N LYS A 140 -0.93 27.66 -14.25
CA LYS A 140 0.09 27.48 -15.27
C LYS A 140 1.22 26.62 -14.70
N PRO A 141 1.71 25.60 -15.43
CA PRO A 141 2.68 24.63 -14.93
C PRO A 141 4.11 25.22 -14.91
N GLN A 142 4.32 26.22 -14.05
CA GLN A 142 5.58 26.98 -13.96
C GLN A 142 6.32 26.74 -12.64
N LEU A 143 5.60 26.39 -11.58
CA LEU A 143 6.21 26.17 -10.27
C LEU A 143 6.60 24.71 -10.11
N VAL A 144 7.85 24.48 -9.70
CA VAL A 144 8.37 23.18 -9.35
C VAL A 144 8.38 23.03 -7.83
N GLY A 145 7.79 21.95 -7.36
CA GLY A 145 7.75 21.56 -5.96
C GLY A 145 8.55 20.29 -5.73
N GLU A 146 9.36 20.28 -4.70
CA GLU A 146 10.00 19.05 -4.25
C GLU A 146 9.06 18.28 -3.33
N VAL A 147 8.86 17.01 -3.63
CA VAL A 147 7.92 16.15 -2.94
C VAL A 147 8.63 14.88 -2.50
N GLU A 148 8.48 14.57 -1.22
CA GLU A 148 8.89 13.31 -0.64
C GLU A 148 7.69 12.35 -0.67
N PHE A 149 7.89 11.12 -1.12
CA PHE A 149 6.84 10.11 -1.24
C PHE A 149 7.42 8.70 -1.02
N ARG A 150 6.53 7.74 -0.75
CA ARG A 150 6.95 6.37 -0.39
C ARG A 150 7.19 5.49 -1.62
N SER A 151 6.32 5.61 -2.61
CA SER A 151 6.35 4.73 -3.79
C SER A 151 5.53 5.31 -4.94
N TRP A 152 5.81 4.84 -6.15
CA TRP A 152 4.97 5.00 -7.32
C TRP A 152 4.01 3.81 -7.44
N THR A 153 2.77 4.07 -7.87
CA THR A 153 1.84 3.02 -8.33
C THR A 153 2.17 2.58 -9.75
N ALA A 154 1.57 1.47 -10.19
CA ALA A 154 1.64 1.02 -11.58
C ALA A 154 1.13 2.12 -12.56
N ASP A 155 0.11 2.87 -12.15
CA ASP A 155 -0.44 4.01 -12.91
C ASP A 155 0.40 5.28 -12.82
N ARG A 156 1.61 5.19 -12.27
CA ARG A 156 2.53 6.31 -12.06
C ARG A 156 1.91 7.44 -11.24
N ILE A 157 1.28 7.08 -10.12
CA ILE A 157 0.82 8.00 -9.08
C ILE A 157 1.67 7.84 -7.83
N ILE A 158 2.02 8.93 -7.15
CA ILE A 158 2.79 8.89 -5.91
C ILE A 158 1.91 8.55 -4.69
N ARG A 159 2.40 7.67 -3.81
CA ARG A 159 1.74 7.31 -2.54
C ARG A 159 2.44 7.92 -1.33
N HIS A 160 1.64 8.36 -0.35
CA HIS A 160 2.09 9.00 0.89
C HIS A 160 3.00 10.21 0.67
N ALA A 161 2.55 11.15 -0.16
CA ALA A 161 3.31 12.32 -0.55
C ALA A 161 3.24 13.48 0.47
N SER A 162 4.38 14.12 0.70
CA SER A 162 4.57 15.30 1.54
C SER A 162 5.39 16.36 0.80
N PHE A 163 4.88 17.58 0.74
CA PHE A 163 5.56 18.71 0.11
C PHE A 163 6.72 19.19 0.98
N GLN A 164 7.89 19.41 0.37
CA GLN A 164 9.09 19.84 1.09
C GLN A 164 9.43 21.32 0.84
N GLY A 165 9.18 21.82 -0.37
CA GLY A 165 9.46 23.22 -0.73
C GLY A 165 9.36 23.48 -2.23
N LEU A 166 9.41 24.75 -2.62
CA LEU A 166 9.54 25.15 -4.02
C LEU A 166 11.01 25.08 -4.46
N ARG A 167 11.23 24.70 -5.72
CA ARG A 167 12.51 24.76 -6.41
C ARG A 167 12.43 25.88 -7.44
N GLU A 168 13.02 27.03 -7.10
CA GLU A 168 13.07 28.21 -7.98
C GLU A 168 14.26 28.15 -8.94
N ASP A 169 15.16 27.20 -8.71
CA ASP A 169 16.40 26.94 -9.44
C ASP A 169 16.24 26.04 -10.67
N LYS A 170 15.06 25.43 -10.88
CA LYS A 170 14.82 24.44 -11.95
C LYS A 170 13.60 24.80 -12.79
N PRO A 171 13.72 24.88 -14.13
CA PRO A 171 12.58 25.18 -14.99
C PRO A 171 11.61 23.98 -15.01
N ALA A 172 10.31 24.27 -15.03
CA ALA A 172 9.27 23.24 -14.96
C ALA A 172 9.35 22.19 -16.09
N GLU A 173 9.80 22.60 -17.27
CA GLU A 173 9.91 21.74 -18.45
C GLU A 173 10.96 20.62 -18.29
N GLU A 174 11.93 20.78 -17.39
CA GLU A 174 13.00 19.79 -17.14
C GLU A 174 12.62 18.72 -16.09
N VAL A 175 11.44 18.85 -15.48
CA VAL A 175 10.99 17.92 -14.44
C VAL A 175 10.39 16.66 -15.07
N VAL A 176 11.24 15.64 -15.24
CA VAL A 176 10.87 14.32 -15.76
C VAL A 176 10.76 13.28 -14.65
N GLN A 177 10.10 12.15 -14.90
CA GLN A 177 10.06 11.05 -13.94
C GLN A 177 11.46 10.49 -13.70
N GLU A 178 11.93 10.55 -12.45
CA GLU A 178 13.19 9.92 -12.09
C GLU A 178 13.02 8.40 -12.06
N LYS A 179 13.71 7.72 -12.97
CA LYS A 179 13.85 6.27 -12.92
C LYS A 179 15.01 5.93 -12.00
N PRO A 180 14.85 5.02 -11.02
CA PRO A 180 15.97 4.59 -10.20
C PRO A 180 17.08 4.04 -11.11
N LYS A 181 18.28 4.61 -10.98
CA LYS A 181 19.46 4.19 -11.74
C LYS A 181 19.80 2.76 -11.32
N ARG A 182 19.52 1.79 -12.20
CA ARG A 182 19.94 0.40 -12.03
C ARG A 182 21.47 0.41 -11.88
N ALA A 183 21.98 -0.14 -10.78
CA ALA A 183 23.42 -0.21 -10.55
C ALA A 183 24.06 -0.97 -11.72
N SER A 184 24.88 -0.29 -12.51
CA SER A 184 25.68 -0.89 -13.58
C SER A 184 26.86 -1.62 -12.96
N GLY A 185 26.65 -2.88 -12.59
CA GLY A 185 27.73 -3.85 -12.46
C GLY A 185 28.02 -4.39 -13.86
N LYS A 186 29.14 -3.96 -14.45
CA LYS A 186 29.73 -4.64 -15.61
C LYS A 186 30.21 -6.01 -15.14
N GLY A 187 29.64 -7.06 -15.72
CA GLY A 187 30.21 -8.40 -15.77
C GLY A 187 30.00 -8.86 -17.20
N GLU A 188 31.09 -9.02 -17.92
CA GLU A 188 31.13 -9.44 -19.31
C GLU A 188 30.49 -10.81 -19.54
N SER A 189 30.00 -10.91 -20.77
CA SER A 189 29.46 -12.07 -21.48
C SER A 189 30.24 -13.36 -21.28
N ASP A 190 29.50 -14.47 -21.18
CA ASP A 190 29.74 -15.52 -22.15
C ASP A 190 28.44 -16.14 -22.65
N ALA A 191 28.41 -16.41 -23.95
CA ALA A 191 27.26 -16.79 -24.73
C ALA A 191 27.00 -18.29 -24.62
N GLY A 192 25.76 -18.66 -24.34
CA GLY A 192 25.27 -20.04 -24.42
C GLY A 192 23.78 -20.03 -24.67
N GLY A 193 23.39 -19.95 -25.94
CA GLY A 193 21.99 -19.98 -26.37
C GLY A 193 21.33 -21.31 -26.00
N GLY A 194 20.26 -21.21 -25.21
CA GLY A 194 19.36 -22.31 -24.92
C GLY A 194 18.01 -21.72 -24.55
N THR A 195 17.08 -21.70 -25.49
CA THR A 195 15.66 -21.44 -25.24
C THR A 195 15.12 -22.51 -24.30
N ALA A 196 15.14 -22.21 -23.00
CA ALA A 196 14.44 -22.97 -21.98
C ALA A 196 13.43 -22.03 -21.31
N THR A 197 12.17 -22.21 -21.69
CA THR A 197 11.01 -21.71 -20.95
C THR A 197 11.16 -22.16 -19.49
N PRO A 198 11.17 -21.28 -18.48
CA PRO A 198 11.19 -21.73 -17.11
C PRO A 198 9.80 -22.28 -16.76
N LYS A 199 9.69 -23.61 -16.86
CA LYS A 199 8.62 -24.40 -16.27
C LYS A 199 8.82 -24.34 -14.75
N ALA A 200 8.23 -23.33 -14.12
CA ALA A 200 8.19 -23.25 -12.66
C ALA A 200 7.47 -24.51 -12.14
N ALA A 201 8.19 -25.30 -11.35
CA ALA A 201 7.65 -26.43 -10.64
C ALA A 201 6.56 -25.93 -9.67
N SER A 202 5.32 -26.34 -9.91
CA SER A 202 4.17 -26.08 -9.07
C SER A 202 4.26 -26.92 -7.78
N ALA A 203 4.97 -26.41 -6.78
CA ALA A 203 4.87 -26.91 -5.43
C ALA A 203 3.70 -26.22 -4.72
N GLY A 204 2.59 -26.95 -4.50
CA GLY A 204 1.64 -26.67 -3.42
C GLY A 204 0.70 -25.46 -3.54
N VAL A 205 0.24 -25.07 -4.74
CA VAL A 205 -0.87 -24.10 -4.84
C VAL A 205 -2.14 -24.76 -4.31
N ALA A 206 -2.74 -24.19 -3.27
CA ALA A 206 -3.99 -24.68 -2.69
C ALA A 206 -5.07 -24.71 -3.78
N ARG A 207 -5.76 -25.84 -3.93
CA ARG A 207 -6.82 -26.03 -4.93
C ARG A 207 -8.17 -26.01 -4.24
N THR A 208 -9.18 -25.48 -4.93
CA THR A 208 -10.55 -25.45 -4.42
C THR A 208 -11.49 -26.26 -5.31
N SER A 209 -12.53 -26.83 -4.69
CA SER A 209 -13.68 -27.43 -5.37
C SER A 209 -14.81 -26.42 -5.66
N VAL A 210 -14.71 -25.20 -5.12
CA VAL A 210 -15.72 -24.16 -5.24
C VAL A 210 -15.71 -23.54 -6.65
N LYS A 211 -16.86 -23.56 -7.32
CA LYS A 211 -17.03 -22.91 -8.63
C LYS A 211 -17.31 -21.42 -8.45
N LEU A 212 -16.40 -20.58 -8.93
CA LEU A 212 -16.63 -19.13 -8.98
C LEU A 212 -17.63 -18.77 -10.07
N SER A 213 -18.64 -17.96 -9.76
CA SER A 213 -19.46 -17.30 -10.76
C SER A 213 -18.87 -15.93 -11.10
N HIS A 214 -18.88 -15.59 -12.39
CA HIS A 214 -18.26 -14.35 -12.90
C HIS A 214 -16.82 -14.16 -12.38
N PRO A 215 -15.89 -15.08 -12.67
CA PRO A 215 -14.50 -15.02 -12.20
C PRO A 215 -13.80 -13.73 -12.65
N ASP A 216 -14.11 -13.26 -13.86
CA ASP A 216 -13.52 -12.04 -14.45
C ASP A 216 -14.09 -10.74 -13.87
N LYS A 217 -15.07 -10.81 -12.95
CA LYS A 217 -15.66 -9.62 -12.34
C LYS A 217 -14.60 -8.86 -11.54
N LEU A 218 -14.39 -7.60 -11.91
CA LEU A 218 -13.42 -6.73 -11.24
C LEU A 218 -13.91 -6.34 -9.84
N LEU A 219 -13.18 -6.78 -8.82
CA LEU A 219 -13.40 -6.35 -7.44
C LEU A 219 -12.68 -5.03 -7.15
N TRP A 220 -11.51 -4.82 -7.77
CA TRP A 220 -10.79 -3.55 -7.80
C TRP A 220 -10.61 -3.09 -9.25
N PRO A 221 -11.54 -2.29 -9.79
CA PRO A 221 -11.51 -1.89 -11.20
C PRO A 221 -10.29 -1.05 -11.59
N ASP A 222 -9.85 -0.15 -10.70
CA ASP A 222 -8.71 0.74 -10.94
C ASP A 222 -7.41 -0.08 -11.09
N GLU A 223 -7.23 -1.09 -10.23
CA GLU A 223 -6.09 -2.01 -10.25
C GLU A 223 -6.27 -3.20 -11.20
N LYS A 224 -7.44 -3.33 -11.85
CA LYS A 224 -7.82 -4.45 -12.72
C LYS A 224 -7.72 -5.82 -12.05
N VAL A 225 -8.03 -5.90 -10.74
CA VAL A 225 -8.04 -7.16 -9.99
C VAL A 225 -9.43 -7.76 -10.03
N SER A 226 -9.52 -8.96 -10.58
CA SER A 226 -10.75 -9.76 -10.68
C SER A 226 -11.02 -10.60 -9.43
N LYS A 227 -12.19 -11.23 -9.38
CA LYS A 227 -12.53 -12.22 -8.35
C LYS A 227 -11.60 -13.43 -8.38
N LEU A 228 -11.23 -13.89 -9.58
CA LEU A 228 -10.28 -14.98 -9.74
C LEU A 228 -8.89 -14.60 -9.22
N ASP A 229 -8.42 -13.39 -9.54
CA ASP A 229 -7.12 -12.91 -9.04
C ASP A 229 -7.06 -12.88 -7.50
N LEU A 230 -8.17 -12.50 -6.85
CA LEU A 230 -8.27 -12.55 -5.38
C LEU A 230 -8.17 -13.99 -4.85
N LEU A 231 -8.84 -14.95 -5.49
CA LEU A 231 -8.76 -16.36 -5.12
C LEU A 231 -7.35 -16.93 -5.33
N ASP A 232 -6.73 -16.62 -6.47
CA ASP A 232 -5.37 -17.05 -6.81
C ASP A 232 -4.35 -16.47 -5.83
N HIS A 233 -4.52 -15.21 -5.43
CA HIS A 233 -3.74 -14.61 -4.36
C HIS A 233 -3.87 -15.38 -3.05
N TYR A 234 -5.09 -15.73 -2.65
CA TYR A 234 -5.31 -16.54 -1.44
C TYR A 234 -4.69 -17.94 -1.56
N ALA A 235 -4.78 -18.58 -2.73
CA ALA A 235 -4.14 -19.88 -2.97
C ALA A 235 -2.62 -19.83 -2.80
N LEU A 236 -1.99 -18.72 -3.21
CA LEU A 236 -0.56 -18.49 -3.07
C LEU A 236 -0.15 -18.32 -1.60
N VAL A 237 -0.93 -17.59 -0.79
CA VAL A 237 -0.59 -17.32 0.62
C VAL A 237 -1.13 -18.37 1.58
N TRP A 238 -2.04 -19.25 1.15
CA TRP A 238 -2.72 -20.25 1.98
C TRP A 238 -1.79 -21.07 2.88
N PRO A 239 -0.65 -21.64 2.39
CA PRO A 239 0.23 -22.45 3.22
C PRO A 239 0.77 -21.73 4.47
N ARG A 240 0.80 -20.39 4.46
CA ARG A 240 1.18 -19.57 5.61
C ARG A 240 -0.03 -19.03 6.38
N MET A 241 -1.13 -18.78 5.68
CA MET A 241 -2.33 -18.16 6.23
C MET A 241 -3.21 -19.14 7.01
N GLU A 242 -3.27 -20.41 6.60
CA GLU A 242 -4.21 -21.42 7.11
C GLU A 242 -4.26 -21.48 8.65
N GLN A 243 -3.09 -21.59 9.29
CA GLN A 243 -2.95 -21.70 10.75
C GLN A 243 -3.55 -20.50 11.52
N PHE A 244 -3.72 -19.35 10.86
CA PHE A 244 -4.21 -18.12 11.46
C PHE A 244 -5.68 -17.85 11.18
N VAL A 245 -6.32 -18.56 10.26
CA VAL A 245 -7.70 -18.25 9.82
C VAL A 245 -8.67 -19.42 10.03
N VAL A 246 -8.18 -20.66 9.98
CA VAL A 246 -9.02 -21.84 10.16
C VAL A 246 -9.51 -21.94 11.60
N ASN A 247 -10.77 -22.38 11.76
CA ASN A 247 -11.43 -22.57 13.06
C ASN A 247 -11.44 -21.32 13.93
N ARG A 248 -11.56 -20.13 13.31
CA ARG A 248 -11.66 -18.86 14.03
C ARG A 248 -12.92 -18.12 13.63
N PRO A 249 -13.61 -17.48 14.59
CA PRO A 249 -14.72 -16.57 14.30
C PRO A 249 -14.32 -15.50 13.30
N LEU A 250 -15.17 -15.30 12.30
CA LEU A 250 -14.93 -14.37 11.22
C LEU A 250 -15.94 -13.23 11.23
N SER A 251 -15.40 -12.05 10.94
CA SER A 251 -16.13 -10.85 10.59
C SER A 251 -15.75 -10.45 9.17
N LEU A 252 -16.74 -10.27 8.30
CA LEU A 252 -16.50 -10.19 6.86
C LEU A 252 -16.81 -8.79 6.34
N VAL A 253 -15.96 -8.26 5.46
CA VAL A 253 -16.32 -7.11 4.62
C VAL A 253 -16.62 -7.61 3.21
N ARG A 254 -17.85 -7.36 2.75
CA ARG A 254 -18.30 -7.76 1.41
C ARG A 254 -18.39 -6.57 0.48
N ALA A 255 -17.95 -6.79 -0.75
CA ALA A 255 -18.08 -5.90 -1.87
C ALA A 255 -18.55 -6.71 -3.11
N PRO A 256 -19.82 -7.17 -3.15
CA PRO A 256 -20.30 -8.08 -4.18
C PRO A 256 -20.15 -7.54 -5.61
N ASP A 257 -20.24 -6.22 -5.75
CA ASP A 257 -20.08 -5.47 -7.02
C ASP A 257 -18.73 -4.75 -7.14
N GLY A 258 -17.75 -5.18 -6.34
CA GLY A 258 -16.44 -4.54 -6.23
C GLY A 258 -16.43 -3.35 -5.28
N ILE A 259 -15.23 -2.89 -4.93
CA ILE A 259 -15.00 -1.91 -3.86
C ILE A 259 -15.55 -0.51 -4.16
N GLY A 260 -15.80 -0.21 -5.44
CA GLY A 260 -16.46 1.02 -5.88
C GLY A 260 -17.98 1.02 -5.65
N GLY A 261 -18.58 -0.15 -5.42
CA GLY A 261 -20.01 -0.32 -5.15
C GLY A 261 -20.35 -0.33 -3.65
N GLN A 262 -21.45 -1.00 -3.31
CA GLN A 262 -21.87 -1.16 -1.92
C GLN A 262 -20.87 -2.05 -1.17
N ARG A 263 -20.44 -1.55 -0.01
CA ARG A 263 -19.60 -2.29 0.95
C ARG A 263 -20.30 -2.35 2.28
N PHE A 264 -20.33 -3.53 2.87
CA PHE A 264 -20.96 -3.72 4.17
C PHE A 264 -20.27 -4.82 4.96
N PHE A 265 -20.47 -4.74 6.26
CA PHE A 265 -19.94 -5.66 7.23
C PHE A 265 -20.97 -6.76 7.52
N GLN A 266 -20.51 -8.01 7.62
CA GLN A 266 -21.36 -9.17 7.86
C GLN A 266 -20.73 -10.06 8.93
N LYS A 267 -21.45 -10.24 10.05
CA LYS A 267 -21.09 -11.18 11.13
C LYS A 267 -21.87 -12.49 11.06
N HIS A 268 -23.13 -12.44 10.64
CA HIS A 268 -24.05 -13.57 10.64
C HIS A 268 -24.26 -14.12 9.22
N ALA A 269 -24.74 -15.35 9.10
CA ALA A 269 -25.02 -15.95 7.80
C ALA A 269 -26.14 -15.20 7.07
N SER A 270 -26.05 -15.19 5.75
CA SER A 270 -27.14 -14.75 4.89
C SER A 270 -27.81 -15.96 4.23
N PRO A 271 -29.11 -15.87 3.86
CA PRO A 271 -29.77 -16.89 3.07
C PRO A 271 -28.95 -17.28 1.84
N GLY A 272 -28.88 -18.59 1.60
CA GLY A 272 -28.15 -19.15 0.47
C GLY A 272 -26.65 -19.21 0.64
N MET A 273 -26.05 -18.88 1.79
CA MET A 273 -24.60 -19.00 2.06
C MET A 273 -24.12 -20.46 1.98
N SER A 274 -22.99 -20.71 1.31
CA SER A 274 -22.42 -22.06 1.11
C SER A 274 -22.18 -22.79 2.42
N ASP A 275 -22.38 -24.11 2.41
CA ASP A 275 -22.07 -25.07 3.47
C ASP A 275 -20.57 -25.17 3.79
N LYS A 276 -19.70 -24.74 2.88
CA LYS A 276 -18.25 -24.61 3.10
C LYS A 276 -17.89 -23.49 4.08
N ILE A 277 -18.81 -22.54 4.31
CA ILE A 277 -18.67 -21.54 5.37
C ILE A 277 -19.40 -22.10 6.59
N ALA A 278 -18.61 -22.62 7.52
CA ALA A 278 -19.11 -23.26 8.73
C ALA A 278 -19.72 -22.23 9.68
N ARG A 279 -20.64 -22.72 10.53
CA ARG A 279 -21.41 -21.89 11.45
C ARG A 279 -21.52 -22.57 12.78
N MET A 280 -21.57 -21.78 13.84
CA MET A 280 -21.93 -22.22 15.17
C MET A 280 -22.66 -21.11 15.90
N LYS A 281 -23.23 -21.43 17.06
CA LYS A 281 -23.73 -20.41 17.99
C LYS A 281 -22.70 -20.17 19.06
N ASP A 282 -22.50 -18.90 19.38
CA ASP A 282 -21.76 -18.50 20.57
C ASP A 282 -22.43 -19.12 21.81
N PRO A 283 -21.69 -19.84 22.67
CA PRO A 283 -22.25 -20.44 23.88
C PRO A 283 -22.69 -19.41 24.94
N THR A 284 -22.18 -18.18 24.88
CA THR A 284 -22.42 -17.11 25.86
C THR A 284 -23.69 -16.33 25.54
N ASP A 285 -23.84 -15.84 24.30
CA ASP A 285 -24.96 -14.98 23.90
C ASP A 285 -25.88 -15.60 22.81
N GLY A 286 -25.48 -16.75 22.24
CA GLY A 286 -26.25 -17.45 21.21
C GLY A 286 -26.14 -16.85 19.82
N GLU A 287 -25.31 -15.83 19.60
CA GLU A 287 -25.11 -15.20 18.29
C GLU A 287 -24.50 -16.19 17.28
N GLU A 288 -24.90 -16.07 16.01
CA GLU A 288 -24.34 -16.93 14.96
C GLU A 288 -22.94 -16.45 14.57
N ILE A 289 -21.97 -17.35 14.69
CA ILE A 289 -20.56 -17.17 14.34
C ILE A 289 -20.27 -17.90 13.02
N LEU A 290 -19.61 -17.21 12.10
CA LEU A 290 -19.07 -17.77 10.86
C LEU A 290 -17.61 -18.15 11.03
N PHE A 291 -17.19 -19.28 10.44
CA PHE A 291 -15.78 -19.67 10.36
C PHE A 291 -15.52 -20.55 9.14
N ILE A 292 -14.24 -20.75 8.80
CA ILE A 292 -13.82 -21.65 7.73
C ILE A 292 -12.96 -22.78 8.30
N LYS A 293 -13.04 -23.95 7.67
CA LYS A 293 -12.28 -25.15 8.09
C LYS A 293 -11.08 -25.46 7.19
N ASP A 294 -11.12 -24.94 5.98
CA ASP A 294 -10.17 -25.26 4.92
C ASP A 294 -10.16 -24.15 3.84
N PHE A 295 -9.39 -24.38 2.78
CA PHE A 295 -9.31 -23.46 1.65
C PHE A 295 -10.62 -23.34 0.86
N ASP A 296 -11.46 -24.38 0.84
CA ASP A 296 -12.78 -24.33 0.19
C ASP A 296 -13.70 -23.35 0.90
N GLY A 297 -13.65 -23.28 2.23
CA GLY A 297 -14.34 -22.24 2.99
C GLY A 297 -13.89 -20.83 2.59
N LEU A 298 -12.58 -20.60 2.43
CA LEU A 298 -12.05 -19.31 1.98
C LEU A 298 -12.49 -18.99 0.53
N ALA A 299 -12.43 -19.98 -0.37
CA ALA A 299 -12.88 -19.82 -1.74
C ALA A 299 -14.38 -19.51 -1.83
N ALA A 300 -15.19 -20.12 -0.95
CA ALA A 300 -16.59 -19.77 -0.80
C ALA A 300 -16.75 -18.31 -0.36
N LEU A 301 -15.99 -17.81 0.62
CA LEU A 301 -16.03 -16.39 0.99
C LEU A 301 -15.75 -15.46 -0.21
N VAL A 302 -14.72 -15.77 -1.01
CA VAL A 302 -14.42 -15.02 -2.25
C VAL A 302 -15.59 -15.06 -3.23
N GLN A 303 -16.25 -16.22 -3.39
CA GLN A 303 -17.44 -16.36 -4.23
C GLN A 303 -18.60 -15.47 -3.76
N TYR A 304 -18.76 -15.27 -2.44
CA TYR A 304 -19.72 -14.31 -1.86
C TYR A 304 -19.29 -12.84 -2.01
N GLY A 305 -18.14 -12.56 -2.62
CA GLY A 305 -17.60 -11.21 -2.76
C GLY A 305 -17.07 -10.64 -1.45
N VAL A 306 -16.58 -11.51 -0.55
CA VAL A 306 -15.81 -11.08 0.62
C VAL A 306 -14.44 -10.59 0.13
N VAL A 307 -14.11 -9.35 0.47
CA VAL A 307 -12.82 -8.72 0.13
C VAL A 307 -11.89 -8.58 1.33
N GLU A 308 -12.43 -8.65 2.56
CA GLU A 308 -11.65 -8.66 3.79
C GLU A 308 -12.18 -9.72 4.76
N VAL A 309 -11.26 -10.48 5.36
CA VAL A 309 -11.52 -11.48 6.39
C VAL A 309 -10.89 -11.01 7.70
N HIS A 310 -11.71 -10.70 8.69
CA HIS A 310 -11.27 -10.28 10.02
C HIS A 310 -11.45 -11.44 10.98
N ILE A 311 -10.37 -11.85 11.64
CA ILE A 311 -10.34 -12.99 12.57
C ILE A 311 -10.42 -12.53 14.01
N TRP A 312 -11.02 -13.36 14.86
CA TRP A 312 -10.84 -13.24 16.30
C TRP A 312 -9.51 -13.86 16.74
N GLY A 313 -8.98 -13.37 17.88
CA GLY A 313 -7.76 -13.89 18.49
C GLY A 313 -7.89 -15.29 19.07
N SER A 314 -9.12 -15.75 19.34
CA SER A 314 -9.47 -17.10 19.80
C SER A 314 -9.92 -18.02 18.66
N THR A 315 -9.80 -19.33 18.89
CA THR A 315 -10.45 -20.34 18.05
C THR A 315 -11.90 -20.56 18.50
N VAL A 316 -12.71 -21.14 17.62
CA VAL A 316 -14.11 -21.49 17.92
C VAL A 316 -14.26 -22.45 19.11
N ASP A 317 -13.24 -23.25 19.40
CA ASP A 317 -13.21 -24.17 20.54
C ASP A 317 -12.87 -23.47 21.87
N GLU A 318 -12.30 -22.25 21.83
CA GLU A 318 -11.76 -21.53 22.99
C GLU A 318 -12.12 -20.03 22.96
N LEU A 319 -13.40 -19.71 22.72
CA LEU A 319 -13.86 -18.32 22.54
C LEU A 319 -13.55 -17.39 23.72
N GLU A 320 -13.54 -17.92 24.95
CA GLU A 320 -13.50 -17.18 26.22
C GLU A 320 -12.24 -17.45 27.09
N LYS A 321 -11.18 -18.04 26.52
CA LYS A 321 -9.92 -18.30 27.25
C LYS A 321 -8.85 -17.24 27.02
#